data_AF-A0AAV0CTK2-F1
#
_entry.id   AF-A0AAV0CTK2-F1
#
_cell.length_a   1.000
_cell.length_b   1.000
_cell.length_c   1.000
_cell.angle_alpha   90.00
_cell.angle_beta   90.00
_cell.angle_gamma   90.00
#
_symmetry.space_group_name_H-M   'P 1'
#
loop_
_entity.id
_entity.type
_entity.pdbx_description
1 polymer ?
#
loop_
_entity_poly.entity_id
_entity_poly.type
_entity_poly.pdbx_seq_one_letter_code
_entity_poly.pdbx_strand_id
1 'polypeptide(L)'
;MTGSMQLYVKKLRQYAGELPLVCSDYGASEGWVGLNVNPRSLPEMAIFTVLPNVAYFEFIPLMNSEDMEPSAVDLTQVKDGEQYEVVITNGLGLYRYRLGDIVEVRGFHNSSTPQLRFVRRKNLLLNIDIDKNTEEDVQLSVETAAKILSDSSSNLELLDFTSHVNTSTYPGHYVVFWEVNGEESDHLHHHHQVLQECCNCLDSSFLDLGYMTSRKARTIGPLELKIVRRGTFNKILNHYVGLGTAATQFKSPRFVGDTNGAVLEILMNNVVITYSSTAYP
;
A
#
# COMPACT_ATOMS: atom_id res chain seq x y z
N MET A 1 -0.71 1.68 -13.04
CA MET A 1 -1.46 1.97 -11.80
C MET A 1 -1.94 0.66 -11.17
N THR A 2 -1.02 -0.02 -10.47
CA THR A 2 -1.25 -1.23 -9.67
C THR A 2 -0.69 -1.01 -8.26
N GLY A 3 -1.04 -1.86 -7.30
CA GLY A 3 -0.57 -1.74 -5.91
C GLY A 3 -0.97 -0.39 -5.29
N SER A 4 -0.05 0.27 -4.59
CA SER A 4 -0.28 1.58 -3.94
C SER A 4 -0.82 2.69 -4.85
N MET A 5 -0.65 2.56 -6.17
CA MET A 5 -1.13 3.54 -7.15
C MET A 5 -2.59 3.34 -7.55
N GLN A 6 -3.24 2.25 -7.12
CA GLN A 6 -4.61 1.92 -7.48
C GLN A 6 -5.62 2.95 -6.94
N LEU A 7 -5.35 3.55 -5.77
CA LEU A 7 -6.17 4.62 -5.17
C LEU A 7 -6.43 5.79 -6.14
N TYR A 8 -5.42 6.16 -6.92
CA TYR A 8 -5.52 7.32 -7.81
C TYR A 8 -6.27 7.01 -9.11
N VAL A 9 -6.58 5.75 -9.41
CA VAL A 9 -7.23 5.35 -10.66
C VAL A 9 -8.60 6.02 -10.80
N LYS A 10 -9.39 6.10 -9.71
CA LYS A 10 -10.70 6.77 -9.73
C LYS A 10 -10.56 8.25 -10.09
N LYS A 11 -9.63 8.96 -9.44
CA LYS A 11 -9.37 10.38 -9.71
C LYS A 11 -8.82 10.60 -11.12
N LEU A 12 -7.89 9.77 -11.56
CA LEU A 12 -7.34 9.86 -12.92
C LEU A 12 -8.43 9.67 -13.97
N ARG A 13 -9.37 8.74 -13.79
CA ARG A 13 -10.51 8.59 -14.72
C ARG A 13 -11.39 9.84 -14.79
N GLN A 14 -11.60 10.52 -13.67
CA GLN A 14 -12.37 11.78 -13.64
C GLN A 14 -11.70 12.88 -14.49
N TYR A 15 -10.38 13.05 -14.36
CA TYR A 15 -9.65 14.07 -15.11
C TYR A 15 -9.33 13.68 -16.55
N ALA A 16 -9.08 12.40 -16.80
CA ALA A 16 -8.70 11.87 -18.11
C ALA A 16 -9.91 11.65 -19.04
N GLY A 17 -11.13 11.63 -18.50
CA GLY A 17 -12.36 11.38 -19.25
C GLY A 17 -12.35 9.99 -19.88
N GLU A 18 -12.46 9.93 -21.22
CA GLU A 18 -12.46 8.67 -21.98
C GLU A 18 -11.05 8.16 -22.32
N LEU A 19 -9.98 8.87 -21.94
CA LEU A 19 -8.62 8.45 -22.24
C LEU A 19 -8.27 7.13 -21.52
N PRO A 20 -7.77 6.12 -22.24
CA PRO A 20 -7.33 4.87 -21.61
C PRO A 20 -6.16 5.09 -20.65
N LEU A 21 -6.30 4.59 -19.42
CA LEU A 21 -5.20 4.53 -18.46
C LEU A 21 -4.35 3.28 -18.72
N VAL A 22 -3.10 3.47 -19.12
CA VAL A 22 -2.20 2.37 -19.52
C VAL A 22 -1.17 2.08 -18.43
N CYS A 23 -1.08 0.82 -18.01
CA CYS A 23 0.00 0.30 -17.17
C CYS A 23 1.03 -0.37 -18.07
N SER A 24 2.11 0.31 -18.44
CA SER A 24 3.03 -0.17 -19.49
C SER A 24 4.06 -1.19 -18.98
N ASP A 25 4.66 -0.92 -17.83
CA ASP A 25 5.86 -1.60 -17.37
C ASP A 25 5.80 -1.92 -15.87
N TYR A 26 6.56 -2.96 -15.50
CA TYR A 26 6.81 -3.38 -14.13
C TYR A 26 8.33 -3.48 -13.93
N GLY A 27 8.84 -2.70 -12.99
CA GLY A 27 10.24 -2.69 -12.60
C GLY A 27 10.46 -1.95 -11.29
N ALA A 28 11.68 -2.02 -10.82
CA ALA A 28 12.19 -1.33 -9.65
C ALA A 28 13.54 -0.67 -9.98
N SER A 29 14.13 0.06 -9.03
CA SER A 29 15.47 0.66 -9.20
C SER A 29 16.55 -0.41 -9.44
N GLU A 30 16.32 -1.62 -8.94
CA GLU A 30 17.16 -2.81 -9.10
C GLU A 30 17.07 -3.46 -10.49
N GLY A 31 16.07 -3.10 -11.30
CA GLY A 31 15.93 -3.60 -12.67
C GLY A 31 14.50 -3.66 -13.17
N TRP A 32 14.36 -3.79 -14.48
CA TRP A 32 13.07 -4.09 -15.12
C TRP A 32 12.70 -5.56 -14.91
N VAL A 33 11.40 -5.82 -14.77
CA VAL A 33 10.88 -7.18 -14.59
C VAL A 33 10.05 -7.59 -15.80
N GLY A 34 9.07 -6.78 -16.20
CA GLY A 34 8.12 -7.16 -17.25
C GLY A 34 7.40 -6.01 -17.92
N LEU A 35 6.73 -6.32 -19.02
CA LEU A 35 5.90 -5.39 -19.79
C LEU A 35 4.47 -5.88 -19.89
N ASN A 36 3.52 -4.95 -19.91
CA ASN A 36 2.14 -5.26 -20.21
C ASN A 36 1.96 -5.41 -21.73
N VAL A 37 1.86 -6.66 -22.19
CA VAL A 37 1.62 -6.99 -23.60
C VAL A 37 0.16 -6.78 -24.03
N ASN A 38 -0.72 -6.44 -23.09
CA ASN A 38 -2.11 -6.08 -23.35
C ASN A 38 -2.43 -4.68 -22.77
N PRO A 39 -1.97 -3.59 -23.42
CA PRO A 39 -2.05 -2.23 -22.87
C PRO A 39 -3.48 -1.69 -22.76
N ARG A 40 -4.48 -2.39 -23.31
CA ARG A 40 -5.91 -2.06 -23.17
C ARG A 40 -6.56 -2.70 -21.95
N SER A 41 -5.84 -3.55 -21.21
CA SER A 41 -6.33 -4.10 -19.95
C SER A 41 -6.61 -2.99 -18.96
N LEU A 42 -7.66 -3.19 -18.16
CA LEU A 42 -7.98 -2.26 -17.07
C LEU A 42 -6.79 -2.19 -16.11
N PRO A 43 -6.46 -1.01 -15.55
CA PRO A 43 -5.35 -0.87 -14.61
C PRO A 43 -5.38 -1.86 -13.44
N GLU A 44 -6.58 -2.16 -12.92
CA GLU A 44 -6.82 -3.12 -11.84
C GLU A 44 -6.57 -4.57 -12.24
N MET A 45 -6.54 -4.85 -13.54
CA MET A 45 -6.28 -6.16 -14.13
C MET A 45 -4.94 -6.20 -14.86
N ALA A 46 -4.05 -5.23 -14.60
CA ALA A 46 -2.77 -5.18 -15.29
C ALA A 46 -1.91 -6.39 -14.91
N ILE A 47 -1.46 -7.09 -15.94
CA ILE A 47 -0.59 -8.26 -15.86
C ILE A 47 0.65 -7.97 -16.69
N PHE A 48 1.81 -8.29 -16.15
CA PHE A 48 3.11 -8.00 -16.76
C PHE A 48 3.80 -9.29 -17.18
N THR A 49 4.13 -9.39 -18.46
CA THR A 49 4.88 -10.52 -19.01
C THR A 49 6.36 -10.30 -18.71
N VAL A 50 6.99 -11.26 -18.04
CA VAL A 50 8.41 -11.17 -17.67
C VAL A 50 9.26 -11.05 -18.92
N LEU A 51 10.32 -10.23 -18.87
CA LEU A 51 11.32 -10.12 -19.93
C LEU A 51 12.54 -10.99 -19.60
N PRO A 52 12.67 -12.22 -20.12
CA PRO A 52 13.71 -13.15 -19.67
C PRO A 52 15.15 -12.71 -20.00
N ASN A 53 15.30 -11.70 -20.86
CA ASN A 53 16.59 -11.20 -21.33
C ASN A 53 17.14 -10.02 -20.52
N VAL A 54 16.37 -9.43 -19.59
CA VAL A 54 16.82 -8.24 -18.83
C VAL A 54 17.54 -8.60 -17.53
N ALA A 55 17.22 -9.76 -16.95
CA ALA A 55 17.84 -10.31 -15.76
C ALA A 55 17.53 -11.81 -15.65
N TYR A 56 18.24 -12.51 -14.78
CA TYR A 56 17.86 -13.84 -14.34
C TYR A 56 16.91 -13.73 -13.15
N PHE A 57 15.78 -14.42 -13.22
CA PHE A 57 14.70 -14.36 -12.23
C PHE A 57 14.51 -15.70 -11.54
N GLU A 58 14.55 -15.68 -10.21
CA GLU A 58 14.11 -16.78 -9.35
C GLU A 58 12.86 -16.36 -8.58
N PHE A 59 12.08 -17.33 -8.11
CA PHE A 59 10.80 -17.10 -7.45
C PHE A 59 10.71 -17.93 -6.17
N ILE A 60 10.56 -17.27 -5.02
CA ILE A 60 10.43 -17.95 -3.72
C ILE A 60 8.93 -18.16 -3.44
N PRO A 61 8.42 -19.41 -3.34
CA PRO A 61 7.00 -19.66 -3.08
C PRO A 61 6.55 -19.14 -1.70
N LEU A 62 5.35 -18.56 -1.61
CA LEU A 62 4.78 -18.10 -0.33
C LEU A 62 4.08 -19.21 0.47
N MET A 63 3.52 -20.20 -0.22
CA MET A 63 2.87 -21.37 0.40
C MET A 63 3.91 -22.48 0.57
N ASN A 64 4.70 -22.44 1.65
CA ASN A 64 5.39 -23.61 2.21
C ASN A 64 5.95 -23.29 3.61
N SER A 65 5.29 -23.87 4.63
CA SER A 65 5.73 -24.25 5.99
C SER A 65 6.73 -23.37 6.76
N GLU A 66 6.36 -23.06 8.00
CA GLU A 66 7.08 -22.28 9.02
C GLU A 66 8.49 -22.80 9.43
N ASP A 67 9.03 -23.85 8.80
CA ASP A 67 10.23 -24.56 9.28
C ASP A 67 11.37 -24.76 8.26
N MET A 68 11.26 -24.29 7.00
CA MET A 68 12.36 -24.35 6.02
C MET A 68 12.39 -23.10 5.15
N GLU A 69 13.55 -22.51 4.92
CA GLU A 69 13.68 -21.47 3.88
C GLU A 69 13.22 -22.07 2.53
N PRO A 70 12.16 -21.53 1.90
CA PRO A 70 11.66 -22.11 0.66
C PRO A 70 12.72 -21.97 -0.42
N SER A 71 13.07 -23.09 -1.08
CA SER A 71 13.96 -23.05 -2.23
C SER A 71 13.30 -22.22 -3.34
N ALA A 72 14.03 -21.24 -3.85
CA ALA A 72 13.59 -20.51 -5.02
C ALA A 72 13.48 -21.46 -6.23
N VAL A 73 12.51 -21.19 -7.10
CA VAL A 73 12.29 -21.91 -8.35
C VAL A 73 12.63 -21.02 -9.54
N ASP A 74 13.00 -21.64 -10.66
CA ASP A 74 13.30 -20.92 -11.90
C ASP A 74 12.04 -20.30 -12.52
N LEU A 75 12.23 -19.30 -13.39
CA LEU A 75 11.17 -18.67 -14.19
C LEU A 75 10.23 -19.68 -14.88
N THR A 76 10.75 -20.83 -15.34
CA THR A 76 9.96 -21.85 -16.05
C THR A 76 9.21 -22.81 -15.15
N GLN A 77 9.46 -22.77 -13.83
CA GLN A 77 8.93 -23.71 -12.84
C GLN A 77 7.79 -23.12 -12.01
N VAL A 78 7.49 -21.83 -12.18
CA VAL A 78 6.36 -21.17 -11.53
C VAL A 78 5.03 -21.77 -12.00
N LYS A 79 4.03 -21.75 -11.13
CA LYS A 79 2.71 -22.33 -11.40
C LYS A 79 1.64 -21.26 -11.41
N ASP A 80 0.66 -21.44 -12.29
CA ASP A 80 -0.50 -20.54 -12.39
C ASP A 80 -1.30 -20.51 -11.07
N GLY A 81 -1.70 -19.31 -10.66
CA GLY A 81 -2.42 -19.06 -9.41
C GLY A 81 -1.58 -19.08 -8.13
N GLU A 82 -0.30 -19.46 -8.19
CA GLU A 82 0.58 -19.42 -7.02
C GLU A 82 1.23 -18.03 -6.84
N GLN A 83 1.53 -17.69 -5.58
CA GLN A 83 2.20 -16.45 -5.21
C GLN A 83 3.69 -16.69 -4.89
N TYR A 84 4.52 -15.78 -5.37
CA TYR A 84 5.97 -15.83 -5.22
C TYR A 84 6.55 -14.48 -4.82
N GLU A 85 7.65 -14.50 -4.09
CA GLU A 85 8.55 -13.35 -3.94
C GLU A 85 9.58 -13.35 -5.07
N VAL A 86 9.74 -12.21 -5.74
CA VAL A 86 10.66 -12.08 -6.87
C VAL A 86 12.10 -11.88 -6.40
N VAL A 87 13.00 -12.68 -6.98
CA VAL A 87 14.44 -12.58 -6.78
C VAL A 87 15.11 -12.28 -8.12
N ILE A 88 16.00 -11.29 -8.14
CA ILE A 88 16.67 -10.81 -9.35
C ILE A 88 18.19 -11.02 -9.26
N THR A 89 18.78 -11.49 -10.36
CA THR A 89 20.22 -11.43 -10.61
C THR A 89 20.46 -10.66 -11.90
N ASN A 90 21.26 -9.59 -11.86
CA ASN A 90 21.45 -8.68 -12.99
C ASN A 90 22.93 -8.37 -13.29
N GLY A 91 23.18 -7.77 -14.45
CA GLY A 91 24.54 -7.36 -14.88
C GLY A 91 25.13 -6.17 -14.11
N LEU A 92 24.40 -5.61 -13.15
CA LEU A 92 24.83 -4.48 -12.31
C LEU A 92 25.37 -4.92 -10.95
N GLY A 93 25.51 -6.24 -10.73
CA GLY A 93 26.12 -6.80 -9.53
C GLY A 93 25.14 -7.15 -8.41
N LEU A 94 23.82 -7.16 -8.69
CA LEU A 94 22.85 -7.77 -7.80
C LEU A 94 22.80 -9.28 -8.07
N TYR A 95 23.04 -10.10 -7.06
CA TYR A 95 23.03 -11.56 -7.16
C TYR A 95 22.06 -12.14 -6.14
N ARG A 96 21.06 -12.89 -6.63
CA ARG A 96 19.96 -13.45 -5.83
C ARG A 96 19.32 -12.40 -4.91
N TYR A 97 19.19 -11.17 -5.40
CA TYR A 97 18.67 -10.05 -4.63
C TYR A 97 17.14 -10.17 -4.53
N ARG A 98 16.63 -10.20 -3.30
CA ARG A 98 15.20 -10.27 -3.02
C ARG A 98 14.58 -8.88 -3.24
N LEU A 99 13.75 -8.72 -4.28
CA LEU A 99 13.05 -7.46 -4.53
C LEU A 99 12.06 -7.10 -3.42
N GLY A 100 11.60 -8.12 -2.68
CA GLY A 100 10.53 -8.00 -1.70
C GLY A 100 9.15 -7.87 -2.34
N ASP A 101 9.05 -7.94 -3.66
CA ASP A 101 7.78 -7.86 -4.39
C ASP A 101 7.11 -9.24 -4.42
N ILE A 102 5.87 -9.28 -3.98
CA ILE A 102 4.99 -10.46 -4.04
C ILE A 102 4.15 -10.37 -5.31
N VAL A 103 4.23 -11.40 -6.14
CA VAL A 103 3.52 -11.51 -7.40
C VAL A 103 2.71 -12.79 -7.45
N GLU A 104 1.58 -12.78 -8.15
CA GLU A 104 0.79 -13.95 -8.49
C GLU A 104 0.95 -14.26 -9.98
N VAL A 105 1.18 -15.52 -10.32
CA VAL A 105 1.18 -15.94 -11.74
C VAL A 105 -0.27 -16.03 -12.22
N ARG A 106 -0.58 -15.38 -13.34
CA ARG A 106 -1.93 -15.30 -13.93
C ARG A 106 -1.98 -15.86 -15.36
N GLY A 107 -1.08 -16.80 -15.65
CA GLY A 107 -0.94 -17.45 -16.96
C GLY A 107 0.44 -17.25 -17.59
N PHE A 108 0.53 -17.62 -18.86
CA PHE A 108 1.77 -17.66 -19.62
C PHE A 108 1.58 -17.10 -21.03
N HIS A 109 2.46 -16.18 -21.43
CA HIS A 109 2.55 -15.71 -22.80
C HIS A 109 3.34 -16.73 -23.63
N ASN A 110 2.80 -17.10 -24.81
CA ASN A 110 3.36 -18.13 -25.70
C ASN A 110 3.74 -19.43 -24.96
N SER A 111 2.88 -19.84 -24.02
CA SER A 111 2.98 -21.08 -23.23
C SER A 111 4.21 -21.23 -22.30
N SER A 112 5.15 -20.27 -22.29
CA SER A 112 6.44 -20.43 -21.61
C SER A 112 6.87 -19.24 -20.77
N THR A 113 6.39 -18.03 -21.09
CA THR A 113 6.81 -16.81 -20.38
C THR A 113 5.76 -16.42 -19.34
N PRO A 114 6.06 -16.46 -18.03
CA PRO A 114 5.10 -16.15 -16.99
C PRO A 114 4.52 -14.73 -17.12
N GLN A 115 3.25 -14.62 -16.81
CA GLN A 115 2.54 -13.36 -16.72
C GLN A 115 2.19 -13.10 -15.25
N LEU A 116 2.73 -12.01 -14.71
CA LEU A 116 2.71 -11.69 -13.29
C LEU A 116 1.71 -10.57 -12.99
N ARG A 117 0.87 -10.80 -11.99
CA ARG A 117 0.09 -9.76 -11.33
C ARG A 117 0.85 -9.32 -10.08
N PHE A 118 1.17 -8.04 -9.99
CA PHE A 118 1.73 -7.48 -8.76
C PHE A 118 0.67 -7.54 -7.65
N VAL A 119 1.04 -8.10 -6.50
CA VAL A 119 0.16 -8.21 -5.32
C VAL A 119 0.53 -7.13 -4.31
N ARG A 120 1.73 -7.20 -3.72
CA ARG A 120 2.18 -6.30 -2.65
C ARG A 120 3.68 -6.35 -2.44
N ARG A 121 4.24 -5.48 -1.59
CA ARG A 121 5.57 -5.69 -1.01
C ARG A 121 5.51 -6.50 0.29
N LYS A 122 6.46 -7.41 0.49
CA LYS A 122 6.49 -8.43 1.55
C LYS A 122 6.47 -7.84 2.96
N ASN A 123 7.21 -6.75 3.19
CA ASN A 123 7.49 -6.18 4.51
C ASN A 123 6.61 -4.96 4.87
N LEU A 124 5.42 -4.84 4.27
CA LEU A 124 4.48 -3.76 4.58
C LEU A 124 3.22 -4.38 5.23
N LEU A 125 3.39 -4.87 6.46
CA LEU A 125 2.30 -5.35 7.30
C LEU A 125 2.16 -4.41 8.50
N LEU A 126 0.93 -4.10 8.90
CA LEU A 126 0.67 -3.70 10.29
C LEU A 126 0.43 -4.97 11.10
N ASN A 127 1.14 -5.05 12.21
CA ASN A 127 1.10 -6.17 13.14
C ASN A 127 1.46 -5.64 14.54
N ILE A 128 0.63 -5.93 15.53
CA ILE A 128 0.90 -5.63 16.95
C ILE A 128 0.93 -6.92 17.80
N ASP A 129 -0.01 -7.83 17.54
CA ASP A 129 -0.26 -9.04 18.32
C ASP A 129 -0.28 -10.27 17.37
N ILE A 130 -1.44 -10.90 17.18
CA ILE A 130 -1.63 -12.00 16.24
C ILE A 130 -2.11 -11.53 14.85
N ASP A 131 -2.40 -10.23 14.73
CA ASP A 131 -2.92 -9.60 13.54
C ASP A 131 -1.88 -9.51 12.42
N LYS A 132 -2.33 -9.66 11.17
CA LYS A 132 -1.46 -9.60 9.99
C LYS A 132 -2.13 -8.82 8.88
N ASN A 133 -2.29 -7.51 9.08
CA ASN A 133 -2.92 -6.65 8.07
C ASN A 133 -1.90 -6.19 7.04
N THR A 134 -2.21 -6.43 5.78
CA THR A 134 -1.43 -6.00 4.62
C THR A 134 -1.74 -4.55 4.23
N GLU A 135 -0.89 -3.99 3.36
CA GLU A 135 -1.20 -2.73 2.67
C GLU A 135 -2.57 -2.75 1.97
N GLU A 136 -2.98 -3.90 1.41
CA GLU A 136 -4.28 -4.05 0.76
C GLU A 136 -5.43 -3.95 1.77
N ASP A 137 -5.29 -4.54 2.96
CA ASP A 137 -6.31 -4.47 4.02
C ASP A 137 -6.51 -3.02 4.50
N VAL A 138 -5.43 -2.27 4.67
CA VAL A 138 -5.50 -0.84 5.00
C VAL A 138 -6.13 -0.04 3.87
N GLN A 139 -5.75 -0.33 2.62
CA GLN A 139 -6.31 0.33 1.44
C GLN A 139 -7.82 0.13 1.37
N LEU A 140 -8.31 -1.10 1.56
CA LEU A 140 -9.74 -1.41 1.56
C LEU A 140 -10.49 -0.73 2.72
N SER A 141 -9.90 -0.70 3.91
CA SER A 141 -10.45 0.02 5.07
C SER A 141 -10.57 1.53 4.79
N VAL A 142 -9.51 2.13 4.25
CA VAL A 142 -9.47 3.55 3.89
C VAL A 142 -10.47 3.88 2.80
N GLU A 143 -10.58 3.06 1.75
CA GLU A 143 -11.58 3.25 0.69
C GLU A 143 -13.02 3.17 1.22
N THR A 144 -13.27 2.30 2.20
CA THR A 144 -14.60 2.17 2.81
C THR A 144 -14.95 3.40 3.63
N ALA A 145 -14.02 3.87 4.48
CA ALA A 145 -14.23 5.08 5.27
C ALA A 145 -14.29 6.36 4.40
N ALA A 146 -13.48 6.44 3.33
CA ALA A 146 -13.47 7.60 2.44
C ALA A 146 -14.79 7.78 1.67
N LYS A 147 -15.60 6.73 1.51
CA LYS A 147 -16.96 6.85 0.94
C LYS A 147 -17.88 7.67 1.84
N ILE A 148 -17.77 7.53 3.16
CA ILE A 148 -18.54 8.34 4.12
C ILE A 148 -18.19 9.83 3.92
N LEU A 149 -16.91 10.12 3.74
CA LEU A 149 -16.45 11.48 3.45
C LEU A 149 -17.04 12.01 2.14
N SER A 150 -17.00 11.21 1.06
CA SER A 150 -17.52 11.65 -0.26
C SER A 150 -19.05 11.77 -0.33
N ASP A 151 -19.77 10.94 0.42
CA ASP A 151 -21.24 10.92 0.42
C ASP A 151 -21.82 11.99 1.34
N SER A 152 -21.01 12.50 2.28
CA SER A 152 -21.37 13.61 3.14
C SER A 152 -21.38 14.95 2.40
N SER A 153 -22.22 15.89 2.83
CA SER A 153 -22.25 17.27 2.30
C SER A 153 -21.04 18.12 2.72
N SER A 154 -19.92 17.51 3.11
CA SER A 154 -18.76 18.18 3.68
C SER A 154 -17.81 18.81 2.64
N ASN A 155 -17.98 18.48 1.34
CA ASN A 155 -17.03 18.83 0.27
C ASN A 155 -15.58 18.36 0.55
N LEU A 156 -15.38 17.47 1.53
CA LEU A 156 -14.07 16.93 1.86
C LEU A 156 -13.74 15.73 0.98
N GLU A 157 -12.51 15.69 0.50
CA GLU A 157 -11.98 14.57 -0.26
C GLU A 157 -10.63 14.13 0.30
N LEU A 158 -10.46 12.82 0.44
CA LEU A 158 -9.18 12.21 0.77
C LEU A 158 -8.20 12.42 -0.39
N LEU A 159 -7.11 13.14 -0.16
CA LEU A 159 -6.05 13.40 -1.14
C LEU A 159 -5.03 12.26 -1.17
N ASP A 160 -4.49 11.89 0.00
CA ASP A 160 -3.54 10.80 0.17
C ASP A 160 -3.57 10.27 1.62
N PHE A 161 -2.98 9.11 1.86
CA PHE A 161 -2.89 8.52 3.20
C PHE A 161 -1.63 7.67 3.40
N THR A 162 -1.27 7.46 4.66
CA THR A 162 -0.29 6.46 5.09
C THR A 162 -0.71 5.91 6.45
N SER A 163 -0.08 4.82 6.87
CA SER A 163 -0.30 4.18 8.16
C SER A 163 1.00 3.99 8.93
N HIS A 164 0.86 3.72 10.22
CA HIS A 164 1.94 3.47 11.16
C HIS A 164 1.41 2.61 12.32
N VAL A 165 2.25 1.77 12.90
CA VAL A 165 1.95 1.07 14.15
C VAL A 165 2.57 1.86 15.29
N ASN A 166 1.75 2.42 16.17
CA ASN A 166 2.25 3.09 17.37
C ASN A 166 2.39 2.08 18.52
N THR A 167 3.62 1.78 18.91
CA THR A 167 3.96 0.91 20.05
C THR A 167 4.47 1.69 21.27
N SER A 168 4.46 3.02 21.22
CA SER A 168 4.89 3.86 22.36
C SER A 168 3.93 3.83 23.55
N THR A 169 2.70 3.40 23.32
CA THR A 169 1.66 3.20 24.33
C THR A 169 1.30 1.73 24.44
N TYR A 170 0.79 1.32 25.61
CA TYR A 170 0.27 -0.03 25.82
C TYR A 170 -1.23 0.02 26.16
N PRO A 171 -2.09 -0.71 25.42
CA PRO A 171 -1.77 -1.51 24.23
C PRO A 171 -1.34 -0.61 23.05
N GLY A 172 -0.52 -1.16 22.15
CA GLY A 172 -0.18 -0.50 20.89
C GLY A 172 -1.40 -0.41 19.97
N HIS A 173 -1.38 0.47 18.97
CA HIS A 173 -2.52 0.69 18.07
C HIS A 173 -2.09 1.16 16.69
N TYR A 174 -3.00 1.01 15.73
CA TYR A 174 -2.80 1.51 14.38
C TYR A 174 -3.07 3.01 14.33
N VAL A 175 -2.25 3.72 13.58
CA VAL A 175 -2.41 5.15 13.28
C VAL A 175 -2.50 5.30 11.77
N VAL A 176 -3.57 5.93 11.30
CA VAL A 176 -3.77 6.25 9.88
C VAL A 176 -3.74 7.76 9.73
N PHE A 177 -2.89 8.25 8.82
CA PHE A 177 -2.76 9.66 8.49
C PHE A 177 -3.51 9.96 7.20
N TRP A 178 -4.42 10.93 7.22
CA TRP A 178 -5.16 11.38 6.05
C TRP A 178 -4.81 12.82 5.71
N GLU A 179 -4.41 13.07 4.47
CA GLU A 179 -4.41 14.42 3.91
C GLU A 179 -5.72 14.64 3.18
N VAL A 180 -6.47 15.68 3.53
CA VAL A 180 -7.74 16.05 2.89
C VAL A 180 -7.63 17.41 2.21
N ASN A 181 -8.55 17.73 1.31
CA ASN A 181 -8.60 19.02 0.59
C ASN A 181 -9.01 20.23 1.46
N GLY A 182 -9.45 20.04 2.71
CA GLY A 182 -9.81 21.12 3.62
C GLY A 182 -8.59 21.89 4.14
N GLU A 183 -8.58 23.22 3.98
CA GLU A 183 -7.39 24.04 4.22
C GLU A 183 -7.23 24.56 5.67
N GLU A 184 -8.31 24.65 6.45
CA GLU A 184 -8.31 25.31 7.77
C GLU A 184 -8.81 24.40 8.90
N SER A 185 -8.16 24.46 10.07
CA SER A 185 -8.53 23.69 11.25
C SER A 185 -10.00 23.88 11.62
N ASP A 186 -10.50 25.12 11.53
CA ASP A 186 -11.86 25.45 11.94
C ASP A 186 -12.88 24.81 11.01
N HIS A 187 -12.61 24.77 9.71
CA HIS A 187 -13.44 24.06 8.74
C HIS A 187 -13.50 22.55 9.04
N LEU A 188 -12.38 21.93 9.44
CA LEU A 188 -12.39 20.51 9.81
C LEU A 188 -13.16 20.24 11.11
N HIS A 189 -13.13 21.14 12.10
CA HIS A 189 -13.90 20.99 13.34
C HIS A 189 -15.41 20.98 13.07
N HIS A 190 -15.90 21.72 12.05
CA HIS A 190 -17.30 21.68 11.64
C HIS A 190 -17.73 20.30 11.09
N HIS A 191 -16.77 19.47 10.64
CA HIS A 191 -17.00 18.12 10.16
C HIS A 191 -16.57 17.04 11.16
N HIS A 192 -16.42 17.39 12.44
CA HIS A 192 -15.99 16.47 13.49
C HIS A 192 -16.79 15.16 13.51
N GLN A 193 -18.12 15.24 13.40
CA GLN A 193 -18.98 14.05 13.44
C GLN A 193 -18.70 13.09 12.26
N VAL A 194 -18.53 13.63 11.05
CA VAL A 194 -18.23 12.84 9.84
C VAL A 194 -16.84 12.22 9.94
N LEU A 195 -15.83 12.96 10.42
CA LEU A 195 -14.47 12.46 10.57
C LEU A 195 -14.35 11.40 11.68
N GLN A 196 -15.08 11.56 12.79
CA GLN A 196 -15.19 10.53 13.82
C GLN A 196 -15.86 9.26 13.28
N GLU A 197 -16.91 9.40 12.47
CA GLU A 197 -17.57 8.27 11.80
C GLU A 197 -16.62 7.57 10.82
N CYS A 198 -15.82 8.33 10.07
CA CYS A 198 -14.75 7.78 9.23
C CYS A 198 -13.73 7.00 10.07
N CYS A 199 -13.30 7.52 11.22
CA CYS A 199 -12.38 6.84 12.14
C CYS A 199 -12.96 5.51 12.67
N ASN A 200 -14.24 5.50 13.03
CA ASN A 200 -14.92 4.28 13.48
C ASN A 200 -15.08 3.26 12.34
N CYS A 201 -15.40 3.74 11.13
CA CYS A 201 -15.49 2.91 9.94
C CYS A 201 -14.12 2.31 9.56
N LEU A 202 -13.03 3.09 9.65
CA LEU A 202 -11.67 2.60 9.44
C LEU A 202 -11.36 1.40 10.36
N ASP A 203 -11.60 1.56 11.67
CA ASP A 203 -11.31 0.51 12.66
C ASP A 203 -12.15 -0.75 12.42
N SER A 204 -13.44 -0.58 12.11
CA SER A 204 -14.37 -1.72 11.92
C SER A 204 -14.29 -2.40 10.55
N SER A 205 -13.62 -1.80 9.57
CA SER A 205 -13.53 -2.35 8.20
C SER A 205 -12.42 -3.40 8.03
N PHE A 206 -11.54 -3.57 9.02
CA PHE A 206 -10.53 -4.63 8.99
C PHE A 206 -11.19 -6.00 9.11
N LEU A 207 -10.91 -6.89 8.14
CA LEU A 207 -11.48 -8.24 8.07
C LEU A 207 -10.60 -9.30 8.73
N ASP A 208 -9.35 -8.96 9.07
CA ASP A 208 -8.44 -9.88 9.74
C ASP A 208 -8.98 -10.29 11.11
N LEU A 209 -9.17 -11.60 11.30
CA LEU A 209 -9.74 -12.15 12.53
C LEU A 209 -8.84 -11.88 13.74
N GLY A 210 -7.52 -11.82 13.54
CA GLY A 210 -6.54 -11.46 14.56
C GLY A 210 -6.80 -10.05 15.07
N TYR A 211 -6.83 -9.07 14.17
CA TYR A 211 -7.13 -7.68 14.51
C TYR A 211 -8.47 -7.51 15.23
N MET A 212 -9.55 -8.07 14.67
CA MET A 212 -10.88 -7.96 15.26
C MET A 212 -10.96 -8.55 16.67
N THR A 213 -10.29 -9.69 16.90
CA THR A 213 -10.29 -10.36 18.20
C THR A 213 -9.44 -9.59 19.21
N SER A 214 -8.26 -9.14 18.81
CA SER A 214 -7.35 -8.35 19.65
C SER A 214 -7.91 -6.97 20.00
N ARG A 215 -8.65 -6.32 19.09
CA ARG A 215 -9.40 -5.07 19.38
C ARG A 215 -10.49 -5.29 20.41
N LYS A 216 -11.28 -6.38 20.31
CA LYS A 216 -12.32 -6.74 21.30
C LYS A 216 -11.73 -7.16 22.65
N ALA A 217 -10.59 -7.83 22.64
CA ALA A 217 -9.86 -8.25 23.84
C ALA A 217 -9.03 -7.11 24.47
N ARG A 218 -8.98 -5.94 23.83
CA ARG A 218 -8.19 -4.77 24.23
C ARG A 218 -6.68 -5.05 24.31
N THR A 219 -6.18 -6.02 23.54
CA THR A 219 -4.74 -6.24 23.33
C THR A 219 -4.18 -5.34 22.23
N ILE A 220 -5.05 -4.83 21.35
CA ILE A 220 -4.78 -3.70 20.44
C ILE A 220 -5.66 -2.52 20.85
N GLY A 221 -5.05 -1.34 20.99
CA GLY A 221 -5.71 -0.09 21.33
C GLY A 221 -6.61 0.44 20.21
N PRO A 222 -7.42 1.48 20.48
CA PRO A 222 -8.27 2.08 19.46
C PRO A 222 -7.46 2.66 18.31
N LEU A 223 -7.88 2.38 17.07
CA LEU A 223 -7.27 2.98 15.88
C LEU A 223 -7.36 4.50 15.97
N GLU A 224 -6.25 5.18 15.66
CA GLU A 224 -6.21 6.63 15.57
C GLU A 224 -6.24 7.09 14.11
N LEU A 225 -7.14 8.03 13.81
CA LEU A 225 -7.15 8.78 12.57
C LEU A 225 -6.55 10.16 12.82
N LYS A 226 -5.43 10.47 12.15
CA LYS A 226 -4.76 11.77 12.22
C LYS A 226 -4.92 12.52 10.91
N ILE A 227 -5.60 13.65 10.95
CA ILE A 227 -5.73 14.51 9.77
C ILE A 227 -4.51 15.43 9.69
N VAL A 228 -3.81 15.41 8.56
CA VAL A 228 -2.62 16.23 8.33
C VAL A 228 -2.92 17.41 7.41
N ARG A 229 -2.12 18.48 7.53
CA ARG A 229 -2.25 19.68 6.70
C ARG A 229 -2.09 19.34 5.21
N ARG A 230 -2.81 20.05 4.35
CA ARG A 230 -2.61 20.00 2.89
C ARG A 230 -1.15 20.28 2.54
N GLY A 231 -0.57 19.47 1.65
CA GLY A 231 0.82 19.52 1.23
C GLY A 231 1.79 18.74 2.14
N THR A 232 1.31 17.97 3.12
CA THR A 232 2.17 17.12 3.96
C THR A 232 2.82 16.03 3.14
N PHE A 233 2.07 15.33 2.28
CA PHE A 233 2.65 14.31 1.40
C PHE A 233 3.60 14.91 0.34
N ASN A 234 3.41 16.17 -0.04
CA ASN A 234 4.39 16.88 -0.87
C ASN A 234 5.71 17.14 -0.13
N LYS A 235 5.67 17.41 1.19
CA LYS A 235 6.89 17.49 2.01
C LYS A 235 7.60 16.14 2.09
N ILE A 236 6.85 15.04 2.20
CA ILE A 236 7.42 13.68 2.17
C ILE A 236 8.08 13.41 0.81
N LEU A 237 7.41 13.72 -0.30
CA LEU A 237 8.01 13.65 -1.64
C LEU A 237 9.33 14.43 -1.70
N ASN A 238 9.33 15.69 -1.28
CA ASN A 238 10.53 16.53 -1.30
C ASN A 238 11.66 15.98 -0.42
N HIS A 239 11.34 15.33 0.71
CA HIS A 239 12.32 14.66 1.55
C HIS A 239 13.01 13.51 0.79
N TYR A 240 12.26 12.63 0.13
CA TYR A 240 12.83 11.53 -0.65
C TYR A 240 13.60 12.01 -1.89
N VAL A 241 13.13 13.07 -2.54
CA VAL A 241 13.87 13.71 -3.64
C VAL A 241 15.20 14.28 -3.15
N GLY A 242 15.21 14.90 -1.96
CA GLY A 242 16.44 15.38 -1.31
C GLY A 242 17.43 14.27 -0.97
N LEU A 243 16.97 13.05 -0.75
CA LEU A 243 17.79 11.84 -0.56
C LEU A 243 18.26 11.21 -1.88
N GLY A 244 17.93 11.79 -3.03
CA GLY A 244 18.35 11.32 -4.36
C GLY A 244 17.33 10.43 -5.08
N THR A 245 16.12 10.27 -4.56
CA THR A 245 15.05 9.54 -5.26
C THR A 245 14.52 10.37 -6.43
N ALA A 246 14.40 9.79 -7.62
CA ALA A 246 13.77 10.47 -8.74
C ALA A 246 12.29 10.72 -8.45
N ALA A 247 11.81 11.96 -8.61
CA ALA A 247 10.42 12.33 -8.31
C ALA A 247 9.39 11.48 -9.07
N THR A 248 9.72 11.05 -10.29
CA THR A 248 8.86 10.21 -11.13
C THR A 248 8.72 8.77 -10.63
N GLN A 249 9.66 8.31 -9.79
CA GLN A 249 9.65 6.97 -9.20
C GLN A 249 9.08 6.96 -7.78
N PHE A 250 8.87 8.14 -7.19
CA PHE A 250 8.35 8.24 -5.84
C PHE A 250 6.91 7.74 -5.76
N LYS A 251 6.66 6.87 -4.78
CA LYS A 251 5.33 6.44 -4.37
C LYS A 251 5.21 6.69 -2.87
N SER A 252 4.17 7.39 -2.44
CA SER A 252 3.90 7.59 -1.00
C SER A 252 3.87 6.22 -0.32
N PRO A 253 4.70 6.00 0.73
CA PRO A 253 4.65 4.75 1.47
C PRO A 253 3.27 4.63 2.12
N ARG A 254 2.64 3.45 2.02
CA ARG A 254 1.37 3.19 2.73
C ARG A 254 1.57 2.81 4.18
N PHE A 255 2.78 2.41 4.53
CA PHE A 255 3.20 2.12 5.89
C PHE A 255 4.55 2.76 6.15
N VAL A 256 4.66 3.47 7.27
CA VAL A 256 5.89 4.10 7.75
C VAL A 256 6.30 3.39 9.04
N GLY A 257 7.36 2.60 8.97
CA GLY A 257 7.94 1.93 10.15
C GLY A 257 8.73 2.89 11.04
N ASP A 258 9.01 2.47 12.27
CA ASP A 258 9.75 3.24 13.29
C ASP A 258 11.16 3.68 12.83
N THR A 259 11.76 2.93 11.92
CA THR A 259 13.08 3.22 11.36
C THR A 259 13.08 4.46 10.47
N ASN A 260 11.92 4.95 10.03
CA ASN A 260 11.79 6.11 9.16
C ASN A 260 11.38 7.36 9.95
N GLY A 261 12.21 7.72 10.94
CA GLY A 261 11.94 8.82 11.87
C GLY A 261 11.70 10.17 11.21
N ALA A 262 12.40 10.48 10.11
CA ALA A 262 12.23 11.74 9.39
C ALA A 262 10.82 11.88 8.77
N VAL A 263 10.29 10.79 8.18
CA VAL A 263 8.93 10.81 7.61
C VAL A 263 7.89 10.87 8.73
N LEU A 264 8.09 10.14 9.83
CA LEU A 264 7.21 10.23 11.00
C LEU A 264 7.19 11.63 11.60
N GLU A 265 8.35 12.30 11.69
CA GLU A 265 8.44 13.67 12.18
C GLU A 265 7.69 14.65 11.25
N ILE A 266 7.83 14.51 9.93
CA ILE A 266 7.04 15.29 8.96
C ILE A 266 5.54 15.07 9.20
N LEU A 267 5.09 13.83 9.35
CA LEU A 267 3.68 13.52 9.58
C LEU A 267 3.19 14.14 10.90
N MET A 268 3.87 13.87 12.01
CA MET A 268 3.47 14.33 13.34
C MET A 268 3.45 15.85 13.46
N ASN A 269 4.44 16.56 12.91
CA ASN A 269 4.50 18.03 12.93
C ASN A 269 3.39 18.69 12.08
N ASN A 270 2.76 17.94 11.18
CA ASN A 270 1.69 18.44 10.33
C ASN A 270 0.30 17.91 10.71
N VAL A 271 0.14 17.20 11.83
CA VAL A 271 -1.17 16.82 12.35
C VAL A 271 -1.96 18.06 12.77
N VAL A 272 -3.22 18.13 12.33
CA VAL A 272 -4.17 19.19 12.65
C VAL A 272 -5.15 18.72 13.71
N ILE A 273 -5.73 17.53 13.53
CA ILE A 273 -6.73 16.93 14.42
C ILE A 273 -6.46 15.43 14.53
N THR A 274 -6.72 14.86 15.69
CA THR A 274 -6.65 13.41 15.95
C THR A 274 -8.01 12.91 16.45
N TYR A 275 -8.42 11.75 15.95
CA TYR A 275 -9.59 11.02 16.38
C TYR A 275 -9.16 9.63 16.84
N SER A 276 -9.82 9.11 17.87
CA SER A 276 -9.65 7.73 18.31
C SER A 276 -10.95 6.99 18.08
N SER A 277 -10.86 5.79 17.53
CA SER A 277 -12.03 4.97 17.22
C SER A 277 -12.76 4.53 18.49
N THR A 278 -14.09 4.56 18.41
CA THR A 278 -15.03 4.01 19.40
C THR A 278 -15.83 2.83 18.82
N ALA A 279 -15.37 2.22 17.73
CA ALA A 279 -16.09 1.14 17.04
C ALA A 279 -16.15 -0.16 17.86
N TYR A 280 -15.20 -0.36 18.77
CA TYR A 280 -15.14 -1.50 19.68
C TYR A 280 -15.28 -1.04 21.14
N PRO A 281 -15.93 -1.83 22.01
CA PRO A 281 -16.26 -1.44 23.39
C PRO A 281 -15.09 -1.43 24.38
#